data_AF-A0ABD5SLU4-F1
#
_entry.id   AF-A0ABD5SLU4-F1
#
_cell.length_a   1.000
_cell.length_b   1.000
_cell.length_c   1.000
_cell.angle_alpha   90.00
_cell.angle_beta   90.00
_cell.angle_gamma   90.00
#
_symmetry.space_group_name_H-M   'P 1'
#
loop_
_entity.id
_entity.type
_entity.pdbx_description
1 polymer ?
#
loop_
_entity_poly.entity_id
_entity_poly.type
_entity_poly.pdbx_seq_one_letter_code
_entity_poly.pdbx_strand_id
1 'polypeptide(L)'
;MNYAIGMDPLGIAWIGSIITILAVTLLQYQPSEPTTNNSIYDVDAARKAYSDGKISLEEMERRVDVALDPRSKQLRTYAEEVRGVGPEISAALSGEYRTIEEVANASQSDLERIYGIGPNTAYAIKQQFSHEKSTPPSEAEYTDGEKSQ
;
A
#
# COMPACT_ATOMS: atom_id res chain seq x y z
N MET A 1 31.92 -12.43 -56.24
CA MET A 1 33.33 -12.50 -55.78
C MET A 1 33.53 -11.30 -54.87
N ASN A 2 32.96 -11.28 -53.66
CA ASN A 2 33.49 -11.82 -52.39
C ASN A 2 34.88 -11.29 -52.05
N TYR A 3 34.90 -10.21 -51.26
CA TYR A 3 36.08 -9.70 -50.58
C TYR A 3 36.37 -10.58 -49.37
N ALA A 4 37.48 -11.30 -49.43
CA ALA A 4 38.11 -11.92 -48.28
C ALA A 4 38.85 -10.82 -47.51
N ILE A 5 38.39 -10.52 -46.29
CA ILE A 5 39.15 -9.73 -45.32
C ILE A 5 39.76 -10.72 -44.35
N GLY A 6 41.10 -10.73 -44.30
CA GLY A 6 41.89 -11.55 -43.40
C GLY A 6 41.59 -11.21 -41.94
N MET A 7 41.37 -12.26 -41.16
CA MET A 7 41.13 -12.20 -39.72
C MET A 7 42.41 -12.69 -39.04
N ASP A 8 43.17 -11.78 -38.44
CA ASP A 8 44.39 -12.09 -37.70
C ASP A 8 44.07 -12.81 -36.37
N PRO A 9 44.76 -13.91 -36.02
CA PRO A 9 44.41 -14.80 -34.90
C PRO A 9 44.81 -14.30 -33.50
N LEU A 10 45.24 -13.04 -33.34
CA LEU A 10 45.68 -12.48 -32.05
C LEU A 10 44.67 -11.51 -31.41
N GLY A 11 43.48 -11.33 -32.00
CA GLY A 11 42.41 -10.46 -31.48
C GLY A 11 41.35 -11.15 -30.59
N ILE A 12 41.51 -12.44 -30.29
CA ILE A 12 40.49 -13.25 -29.58
C ILE A 12 41.08 -13.79 -28.27
N ALA A 13 41.43 -12.90 -27.33
CA ALA A 13 41.88 -13.35 -26.00
C ALA A 13 41.54 -12.39 -24.83
N TRP A 14 40.63 -11.42 -25.01
CA TRP A 14 40.22 -10.51 -23.92
C TRP A 14 38.70 -10.31 -23.77
N ILE A 15 37.86 -11.20 -24.32
CA ILE A 15 36.40 -11.15 -24.12
C ILE A 15 35.91 -12.27 -23.18
N GLY A 16 36.83 -12.94 -22.47
CA GLY A 16 36.52 -14.09 -21.61
C GLY A 16 36.35 -13.79 -20.11
N SER A 17 36.58 -12.55 -19.64
CA SER A 17 36.70 -12.26 -18.19
C SER A 17 35.86 -11.08 -17.68
N ILE A 18 34.75 -10.75 -18.34
CA ILE A 18 33.78 -9.76 -17.83
C ILE A 18 32.45 -10.44 -17.42
N ILE A 19 32.25 -11.72 -17.72
CA ILE A 19 30.99 -12.42 -17.44
C ILE A 19 30.96 -13.04 -16.03
N THR A 20 32.10 -13.22 -15.35
CA THR A 20 32.16 -13.93 -14.06
C THR A 20 32.01 -13.06 -12.81
N ILE A 21 31.99 -11.72 -12.92
CA ILE A 21 31.74 -10.85 -11.74
C ILE A 21 30.24 -10.55 -11.57
N LEU A 22 29.43 -10.67 -12.62
CA LEU A 22 27.97 -10.46 -12.51
C LEU A 22 27.23 -11.61 -11.80
N ALA A 23 27.81 -12.81 -11.75
CA ALA A 23 27.17 -13.96 -11.10
C ALA A 23 27.34 -13.97 -9.57
N VAL A 24 28.37 -13.31 -9.02
CA VAL A 24 28.64 -13.32 -7.57
C VAL A 24 27.87 -12.22 -6.83
N THR A 25 27.53 -11.11 -7.49
CA THR A 25 26.67 -10.07 -6.88
C THR A 25 25.19 -10.47 -6.84
N LEU A 26 24.77 -11.42 -7.68
CA LEU A 26 23.40 -11.95 -7.66
C LEU A 26 23.12 -12.91 -6.50
N LEU A 27 24.16 -13.46 -5.85
CA LEU A 27 23.99 -14.42 -4.75
C LEU A 27 23.78 -13.77 -3.37
N GLN A 28 24.06 -12.47 -3.23
CA GLN A 28 23.70 -11.70 -2.03
C GLN A 28 22.46 -10.82 -2.21
N TYR A 29 21.89 -10.79 -3.42
CA TYR A 29 20.53 -10.31 -3.61
C TYR A 29 19.60 -11.44 -3.14
N GLN A 30 19.50 -11.62 -1.83
CA GLN A 30 18.24 -12.04 -1.24
C GLN A 30 17.29 -10.91 -1.62
N PRO A 31 16.39 -11.05 -2.63
CA PRO A 31 15.32 -10.09 -2.77
C PRO A 31 14.66 -10.09 -1.40
N SER A 32 14.76 -8.96 -0.69
CA SER A 32 13.90 -8.74 0.47
C SER A 32 12.52 -8.95 -0.11
N GLU A 33 11.88 -10.06 0.24
CA GLU A 33 10.55 -10.38 -0.26
C GLU A 33 9.75 -9.09 -0.08
N PRO A 34 9.14 -8.55 -1.15
CA PRO A 34 8.29 -7.39 -1.01
C PRO A 34 7.29 -7.81 0.04
N THR A 35 7.48 -7.28 1.24
CA THR A 35 6.71 -7.69 2.40
C THR A 35 5.39 -7.07 2.07
N THR A 36 4.49 -7.87 1.49
CA THR A 36 3.11 -7.51 1.17
C THR A 36 2.61 -6.72 2.37
N ASN A 37 2.60 -5.39 2.24
CA ASN A 37 2.60 -4.44 3.35
C ASN A 37 1.17 -4.26 3.87
N ASN A 38 0.49 -5.39 4.02
CA ASN A 38 -0.85 -5.53 4.52
C ASN A 38 -0.79 -5.81 6.04
N SER A 39 0.43 -5.98 6.58
CA SER A 39 0.75 -6.36 7.96
C SER A 39 0.79 -5.19 8.95
N ILE A 40 0.80 -3.93 8.49
CA ILE A 40 0.86 -2.77 9.41
C ILE A 40 -0.39 -2.70 10.29
N TYR A 41 -1.52 -3.23 9.81
CA TYR A 41 -2.83 -3.09 10.44
C TYR A 41 -3.40 -4.43 10.90
N ASP A 42 -2.53 -5.42 11.08
CA ASP A 42 -2.87 -6.72 11.63
C ASP A 42 -2.08 -6.90 12.93
N VAL A 43 -2.80 -7.03 14.04
CA VAL A 43 -2.22 -7.13 15.38
C VAL A 43 -1.30 -8.35 15.49
N ASP A 44 -1.70 -9.47 14.90
CA ASP A 44 -0.92 -10.71 14.92
C ASP A 44 0.33 -10.59 14.05
N ALA A 45 0.22 -9.94 12.89
CA ALA A 45 1.36 -9.68 12.02
C ALA A 45 2.38 -8.73 12.67
N ALA A 46 1.91 -7.67 13.35
CA ALA A 46 2.76 -6.76 14.10
C ALA A 46 3.49 -7.48 15.25
N ARG A 47 2.75 -8.27 16.05
CA ARG A 47 3.34 -9.07 17.15
C ARG A 47 4.35 -10.10 16.61
N LYS A 48 4.05 -10.73 15.47
CA LYS A 48 4.96 -11.68 14.83
C LYS A 48 6.24 -10.99 14.34
N ALA A 49 6.13 -9.84 13.69
CA ALA A 49 7.29 -9.09 13.22
C ALA A 49 8.21 -8.66 14.37
N TYR A 50 7.66 -8.27 15.52
CA TYR A 50 8.43 -8.00 16.73
C TYR A 50 9.11 -9.26 17.28
N SER A 51 8.35 -10.36 17.39
CA SER A 51 8.88 -11.66 17.85
C SER A 51 10.01 -12.19 16.97
N ASP A 52 9.91 -11.93 15.65
CA ASP A 52 10.92 -12.28 14.66
C ASP A 52 12.13 -11.30 14.66
N GLY A 53 12.12 -10.25 15.49
CA GLY A 53 13.18 -9.23 15.57
C GLY A 53 13.24 -8.27 14.37
N LYS A 54 12.20 -8.23 13.53
CA LYS A 54 12.15 -7.41 12.30
C LYS A 54 11.78 -5.95 12.55
N ILE A 55 11.09 -5.67 13.66
CA ILE A 55 10.68 -4.33 14.08
C ILE A 55 10.96 -4.14 15.58
N SER A 56 11.11 -2.89 16.01
CA SER A 56 11.23 -2.55 17.44
C SER A 56 9.90 -2.72 18.18
N LEU A 57 9.95 -2.78 19.50
CA LEU A 57 8.75 -2.79 20.35
C LEU A 57 7.89 -1.55 20.11
N GLU A 58 8.51 -0.37 20.05
CA GLU A 58 7.82 0.89 19.79
C GLU A 58 7.07 0.87 18.45
N GLU A 59 7.68 0.34 17.39
CA GLU A 59 7.02 0.23 16.09
C GLU A 59 5.88 -0.80 16.11
N MET A 60 6.01 -1.89 16.88
CA MET A 60 4.92 -2.85 17.08
C MET A 60 3.75 -2.19 17.80
N GLU A 61 3.98 -1.48 18.90
CA GLU A 61 2.95 -0.78 19.66
C GLU A 61 2.22 0.25 18.79
N ARG A 62 2.96 1.02 17.99
CA ARG A 62 2.38 1.95 17.02
C ARG A 62 1.46 1.24 16.02
N ARG A 63 1.91 0.11 15.45
CA ARG A 63 1.10 -0.68 14.50
C ARG A 63 -0.15 -1.26 15.13
N VAL A 64 -0.03 -1.77 16.36
CA VAL A 64 -1.17 -2.32 17.10
C VAL A 64 -2.19 -1.23 17.42
N ASP A 65 -1.75 -0.05 17.85
CA ASP A 65 -2.64 1.09 18.14
C ASP A 65 -3.43 1.49 16.89
N VAL A 66 -2.74 1.63 15.75
CA VAL A 66 -3.37 1.94 14.46
C VAL A 66 -4.30 0.81 13.99
N ALA A 67 -3.93 -0.46 14.18
CA ALA A 67 -4.77 -1.61 13.84
C ALA A 67 -6.05 -1.68 14.68
N LEU A 68 -5.99 -1.18 15.92
CA LEU A 68 -7.11 -1.18 16.86
C LEU A 68 -7.97 0.09 16.78
N ASP A 69 -7.54 1.17 16.12
CA ASP A 69 -8.38 2.37 15.94
C ASP A 69 -9.61 2.03 15.08
N PRO A 70 -10.83 2.05 15.67
CA PRO A 70 -12.05 1.71 14.95
C PRO A 70 -12.31 2.61 13.74
N ARG A 71 -11.86 3.87 13.80
CA ARG A 71 -12.05 4.85 12.72
C ARG A 71 -11.14 4.56 11.54
N SER A 72 -9.89 4.20 11.80
CA SER A 72 -8.96 3.75 10.77
C SER A 72 -9.47 2.48 10.11
N LYS A 73 -10.05 1.54 10.88
CA LYS A 73 -10.68 0.34 10.32
C LYS A 73 -11.88 0.68 9.43
N GLN A 74 -12.77 1.57 9.88
CA GLN A 74 -13.92 1.98 9.09
C GLN A 74 -13.51 2.66 7.77
N LEU A 75 -12.54 3.58 7.83
CA LEU A 75 -12.00 4.26 6.66
C LEU A 75 -11.41 3.24 5.66
N ARG A 76 -10.66 2.26 6.15
CA ARG A 76 -10.09 1.21 5.29
C ARG A 76 -11.16 0.38 4.62
N THR A 77 -12.13 -0.13 5.37
CA THR A 77 -13.24 -0.93 4.83
C THR A 77 -13.96 -0.16 3.75
N TYR A 78 -14.27 1.11 4.00
CA TYR A 78 -14.95 1.97 3.03
C TYR A 78 -14.09 2.26 1.79
N ALA A 79 -12.78 2.48 1.97
CA ALA A 79 -11.86 2.69 0.86
C ALA A 79 -11.75 1.44 -0.03
N GLU A 80 -11.74 0.23 0.54
CA GLU A 80 -11.64 -1.04 -0.19
C GLU A 80 -12.90 -1.35 -1.04
N GLU A 81 -14.02 -0.68 -0.81
CA GLU A 81 -15.20 -0.76 -1.69
C GLU A 81 -14.96 -0.07 -3.04
N VAL A 82 -13.98 0.83 -3.12
CA VAL A 82 -13.62 1.52 -4.35
C VAL A 82 -12.87 0.57 -5.27
N ARG A 83 -13.37 0.40 -6.50
CA ARG A 83 -12.71 -0.45 -7.49
C ARG A 83 -11.28 0.03 -7.76
N GLY A 84 -10.32 -0.86 -7.56
CA GLY A 84 -8.90 -0.56 -7.73
C GLY A 84 -8.19 -0.07 -6.46
N VAL A 85 -8.91 0.04 -5.34
CA VAL A 85 -8.34 0.22 -4.01
C VAL A 85 -8.23 -1.14 -3.34
N GLY A 86 -7.00 -1.63 -3.22
CA GLY A 86 -6.69 -2.83 -2.47
C GLY A 86 -6.25 -2.53 -1.03
N PRO A 87 -5.92 -3.58 -0.25
CA PRO A 87 -5.49 -3.43 1.14
C PRO A 87 -4.29 -2.51 1.34
N GLU A 88 -3.39 -2.41 0.36
CA GLU A 88 -2.23 -1.52 0.41
C GLU A 88 -2.63 -0.03 0.28
N ILE A 89 -3.54 0.27 -0.64
CA ILE A 89 -4.01 1.65 -0.87
C ILE A 89 -4.93 2.09 0.28
N SER A 90 -5.79 1.20 0.77
CA SER A 90 -6.66 1.49 1.92
C SER A 90 -5.84 1.73 3.19
N ALA A 91 -4.81 0.91 3.41
CA ALA A 91 -3.80 1.10 4.44
C ALA A 91 -3.17 2.49 4.34
N ALA A 92 -2.58 2.81 3.19
CA ALA A 92 -1.93 4.09 2.97
C ALA A 92 -2.88 5.28 3.21
N LEU A 93 -4.13 5.20 2.73
CA LEU A 93 -5.16 6.20 3.00
C LEU A 93 -5.42 6.40 4.50
N SER A 94 -5.56 5.31 5.26
CA SER A 94 -5.79 5.37 6.70
C SER A 94 -4.56 5.76 7.54
N GLY A 95 -3.37 5.69 6.93
CA GLY A 95 -2.12 6.21 7.52
C GLY A 95 -1.99 7.72 7.34
N GLU A 96 -2.44 8.24 6.20
CA GLU A 96 -2.39 9.68 5.87
C GLU A 96 -3.60 10.45 6.41
N TYR A 97 -4.77 9.84 6.42
CA TYR A 97 -6.03 10.44 6.83
C TYR A 97 -6.68 9.64 7.95
N ARG A 98 -7.28 10.35 8.91
CA ARG A 98 -7.89 9.75 10.11
C ARG A 98 -9.39 9.52 9.96
N THR A 99 -10.05 10.28 9.09
CA THR A 99 -11.51 10.21 8.92
C THR A 99 -11.93 10.18 7.45
N ILE A 100 -13.15 9.69 7.21
CA ILE A 100 -13.81 9.73 5.89
C ILE A 100 -13.93 11.18 5.40
N GLU A 101 -14.20 12.12 6.29
CA GLU A 101 -14.36 13.54 5.95
C GLU A 101 -13.05 14.18 5.48
N GLU A 102 -11.93 13.82 6.10
CA GLU A 102 -10.60 14.27 5.66
C GLU A 102 -10.31 13.79 4.23
N VAL A 103 -10.60 12.52 3.92
CA VAL A 103 -10.45 11.98 2.56
C VAL A 103 -11.42 12.65 1.58
N ALA A 104 -12.67 12.91 1.98
CA ALA A 104 -13.67 13.57 1.13
C ALA A 104 -13.27 15.02 0.78
N ASN A 105 -12.64 15.72 1.72
CA ASN A 105 -12.18 17.09 1.53
C ASN A 105 -10.82 17.17 0.82
N ALA A 106 -10.05 16.08 0.74
CA ALA A 106 -8.80 16.04 0.01
C ALA A 106 -9.01 16.37 -1.48
N SER A 107 -8.04 17.09 -2.06
CA SER A 107 -8.03 17.30 -3.51
C SER A 107 -7.62 16.01 -4.21
N GLN A 108 -7.98 15.89 -5.50
CA GLN A 108 -7.57 14.72 -6.28
C GLN A 108 -6.04 14.61 -6.34
N SER A 109 -5.34 15.75 -6.48
CA SER A 109 -3.89 15.80 -6.46
C SER A 109 -3.30 15.38 -5.11
N ASP A 110 -3.98 15.63 -3.99
CA ASP A 110 -3.51 15.17 -2.68
C ASP A 110 -3.56 13.64 -2.57
N LEU A 111 -4.63 13.03 -3.13
CA LEU A 111 -4.77 11.58 -3.18
C LEU A 111 -3.76 10.93 -4.13
N GLU A 112 -3.48 11.55 -5.28
CA GLU A 112 -2.48 11.06 -6.25
C GLU A 112 -1.04 11.07 -5.70
N ARG A 113 -0.76 11.81 -4.62
CA ARG A 113 0.55 11.76 -3.96
C ARG A 113 0.78 10.47 -3.18
N ILE A 114 -0.29 9.72 -2.88
CA ILE A 114 -0.17 8.42 -2.23
C ILE A 114 0.31 7.39 -3.26
N TYR A 115 1.38 6.67 -2.92
CA TYR A 115 1.93 5.64 -3.77
C TYR A 115 0.87 4.59 -4.16
N GLY A 116 0.78 4.28 -5.44
CA GLY A 116 -0.22 3.35 -5.98
C GLY A 116 -1.57 3.98 -6.35
N ILE A 117 -1.80 5.26 -6.01
CA ILE A 117 -3.02 5.98 -6.41
C ILE A 117 -2.76 6.77 -7.70
N GLY A 118 -3.26 6.25 -8.82
CA GLY A 118 -3.30 6.98 -10.08
C GLY A 118 -4.52 7.89 -10.22
N PRO A 119 -4.59 8.74 -11.27
CA PRO A 119 -5.66 9.72 -11.46
C PRO A 119 -7.07 9.09 -11.47
N ASN A 120 -7.21 7.93 -12.12
CA ASN A 120 -8.48 7.21 -12.18
C ASN A 120 -8.92 6.70 -10.80
N THR A 121 -7.97 6.18 -10.01
CA THR A 121 -8.24 5.69 -8.64
C THR A 121 -8.57 6.86 -7.72
N ALA A 122 -7.82 7.96 -7.79
CA ALA A 122 -8.08 9.18 -7.03
C ALA A 122 -9.48 9.74 -7.33
N TYR A 123 -9.87 9.78 -8.60
CA TYR A 123 -11.20 10.20 -9.02
C TYR A 123 -12.31 9.27 -8.48
N ALA A 124 -12.11 7.96 -8.52
CA ALA A 124 -13.07 6.99 -7.99
C ALA A 124 -13.23 7.13 -6.46
N ILE A 125 -12.12 7.30 -5.74
CA ILE A 125 -12.13 7.58 -4.29
C ILE A 125 -12.94 8.85 -4.02
N LYS A 126 -12.67 9.95 -4.73
CA LYS A 126 -13.43 11.19 -4.54
C LYS A 126 -14.92 11.01 -4.74
N GLN A 127 -15.34 10.27 -5.78
CA GLN A 127 -16.75 10.04 -6.03
C GLN A 127 -17.44 9.24 -4.92
N GLN A 128 -16.79 8.19 -4.43
CA GLN A 128 -17.31 7.36 -3.33
C GLN A 128 -17.48 8.19 -2.06
N PHE A 129 -16.40 8.87 -1.63
CA PHE A 129 -16.39 9.62 -0.37
C PHE A 129 -17.25 10.90 -0.41
N SER A 130 -17.54 11.44 -1.59
CA SER A 130 -18.48 12.56 -1.74
C SER A 130 -19.94 12.12 -1.60
N HIS A 131 -20.27 10.86 -1.95
CA HIS A 131 -21.60 10.31 -1.74
C HIS A 131 -21.88 10.12 -0.24
N GLU A 132 -20.92 9.64 0.54
CA GLU A 132 -21.09 9.45 1.99
C GLU A 132 -21.44 10.75 2.72
N LYS A 133 -20.74 11.84 2.38
CA LYS A 133 -21.01 13.16 2.95
C LYS A 133 -22.43 13.67 2.63
N SER A 134 -23.04 13.11 1.58
CA SER A 134 -24.38 13.47 1.11
C SER A 134 -25.48 12.57 1.69
N THR A 135 -25.12 11.47 2.34
CA THR A 135 -26.05 10.64 3.11
C THR A 135 -26.20 11.29 4.49
N PRO A 136 -27.33 11.97 4.81
CA PRO A 136 -27.57 12.42 6.18
C PRO A 136 -27.47 11.20 7.10
N PRO A 137 -26.98 11.35 8.35
CA PRO A 137 -26.89 10.23 9.28
C PRO A 137 -28.26 9.56 9.31
N SER A 138 -28.32 8.33 8.79
CA SER A 138 -29.55 7.57 8.71
C SER A 138 -30.14 7.56 10.10
N GLU A 139 -31.34 8.11 10.20
CA GLU A 139 -32.16 8.19 11.40
C GLU A 139 -32.05 6.87 12.16
N ALA A 140 -31.18 6.86 13.17
CA ALA A 140 -31.24 5.88 14.22
C ALA A 140 -32.56 6.15 14.94
N GLU A 141 -33.63 5.54 14.43
CA GLU A 141 -34.55 4.74 15.21
C GLU A 141 -34.79 5.29 16.62
N TYR A 142 -35.31 6.52 16.71
CA TYR A 142 -36.03 6.96 17.89
C TYR A 142 -37.39 6.28 17.85
N THR A 143 -37.45 5.04 18.35
CA THR A 143 -38.68 4.53 18.93
C THR A 143 -38.88 5.27 20.25
N ASP A 144 -39.41 6.50 20.16
CA ASP A 144 -40.09 7.13 21.28
C ASP A 144 -41.32 6.26 21.55
N GLY A 145 -41.11 5.27 22.42
CA GLY A 145 -42.14 4.42 22.97
C GLY A 145 -43.08 5.31 23.77
N GLU A 146 -44.06 5.84 23.05
CA GLU A 146 -45.31 6.39 23.52
C GLU A 146 -45.93 5.42 24.53
N LYS A 147 -45.57 5.57 25.81
CA LYS A 147 -46.39 5.03 26.90
C LYS A 147 -47.59 5.94 27.05
N SER A 148 -48.61 5.60 26.27
CA SER A 148 -50.00 5.91 26.54
C SER A 148 -50.43 5.42 27.94
N GLN A 149 -51.12 6.33 28.64
CA GLN A 149 -52.14 6.13 29.70
C GLN A 149 -51.69 5.70 31.11
#